data_AF-A0A9P8RSJ5-F1
#
_entry.id   AF-A0A9P8RSJ5-F1
#
_cell.length_a   1.000
_cell.length_b   1.000
_cell.length_c   1.000
_cell.angle_alpha   90.00
_cell.angle_beta   90.00
_cell.angle_gamma   90.00
#
_symmetry.space_group_name_H-M   'P 1'
#
loop_
_entity.id
_entity.type
_entity.pdbx_description
1 polymer ?
#
loop_
_entity_poly.entity_id
_entity_poly.type
_entity_poly.pdbx_seq_one_letter_code
_entity_poly.pdbx_strand_id
1 'polypeptide(L)'
;MIYNGELFILDAVRVTDHRFYSRALATLHSMHRAIIASPEKLPDIEFTFNIADKVDPSHITWAFARRAEDVNTWLMPDFGFWSWPEPHVGGYQEVRQKMVELEQTLDSFKHKEAKLVWRGNVKTAPRLRGDLLAAASNKPWSDVQPLHWPNPENLLPMEEHCRYMFIAHTEGG
;
A
#
# COMPACT_ATOMS: atom_id res chain seq x y z
N MET A 1 17.69 15.25 0.42
CA MET A 1 19.00 15.34 1.11
C MET A 1 18.77 15.38 2.60
N ILE A 2 19.53 14.62 3.38
CA ILE A 2 19.65 14.80 4.83
C ILE A 2 20.98 15.51 5.06
N TYR A 3 20.95 16.63 5.76
CA TYR A 3 22.16 17.38 6.10
C TYR A 3 22.03 17.91 7.52
N ASN A 4 23.03 17.62 8.36
CA ASN A 4 23.06 18.01 9.77
C ASN A 4 21.81 17.61 10.58
N GLY A 5 21.18 16.47 10.25
CA GLY A 5 19.96 16.01 10.91
C GLY A 5 18.67 16.64 10.41
N GLU A 6 18.70 17.41 9.31
CA GLU A 6 17.52 18.05 8.71
C GLU A 6 17.27 17.53 7.30
N LEU A 7 15.98 17.46 6.91
CA LEU A 7 15.56 17.02 5.59
C LEU A 7 15.37 18.22 4.64
N PHE A 8 16.07 18.21 3.51
CA PHE A 8 15.96 19.21 2.45
C PHE A 8 15.48 18.57 1.15
N ILE A 9 14.53 19.24 0.48
CA ILE A 9 14.03 18.89 -0.86
C ILE A 9 14.79 19.77 -1.85
N LEU A 10 15.69 19.15 -2.64
CA LEU A 10 16.51 19.86 -3.62
C LEU A 10 15.80 20.05 -4.97
N ASP A 11 15.03 19.04 -5.38
CA ASP A 11 14.22 19.03 -6.59
C ASP A 11 12.97 18.18 -6.38
N ALA A 12 11.90 18.49 -7.11
CA ALA A 12 10.63 17.78 -7.02
C ALA A 12 9.90 17.76 -8.38
N VAL A 13 9.98 16.63 -9.07
CA VAL A 13 9.37 16.43 -10.39
C VAL A 13 8.06 15.67 -10.25
N ARG A 14 6.97 16.22 -10.82
CA ARG A 14 5.63 15.60 -10.89
C ARG A 14 4.97 15.29 -9.54
N VAL A 15 5.45 15.88 -8.44
CA VAL A 15 4.82 15.78 -7.11
C VAL A 15 3.47 16.53 -7.01
N THR A 16 3.15 17.39 -7.99
CA THR A 16 1.89 18.14 -8.05
C THR A 16 0.75 17.40 -8.77
N ASP A 17 0.99 16.19 -9.27
CA ASP A 17 -0.09 15.35 -9.80
C ASP A 17 -1.01 14.95 -8.65
N HIS A 18 -2.26 15.43 -8.68
CA HIS A 18 -3.25 15.20 -7.64
C HIS A 18 -3.46 13.72 -7.29
N ARG A 19 -3.13 12.79 -8.20
CA ARG A 19 -3.24 11.35 -7.97
C ARG A 19 -2.17 10.78 -7.02
N PHE A 20 -1.05 11.49 -6.87
CA PHE A 20 0.13 11.02 -6.13
C PHE A 20 0.59 11.98 -5.04
N TYR A 21 -0.06 13.15 -4.93
CA TYR A 21 0.30 14.19 -3.96
C TYR A 21 0.30 13.68 -2.51
N SER A 22 -0.74 12.92 -2.12
CA SER A 22 -0.83 12.32 -0.78
C SER A 22 0.34 11.37 -0.49
N ARG A 23 0.80 10.61 -1.49
CA ARG A 23 1.92 9.67 -1.38
C ARG A 23 3.23 10.39 -1.08
N ALA A 24 3.48 11.51 -1.77
CA ALA A 24 4.65 12.34 -1.52
C ALA A 24 4.66 12.88 -0.09
N LEU A 25 3.53 13.46 0.36
CA LEU A 25 3.40 13.97 1.72
C LEU A 25 3.59 12.87 2.78
N ALA A 26 2.90 11.75 2.64
CA ALA A 26 2.99 10.61 3.54
C ALA A 26 4.42 10.07 3.65
N THR A 27 5.12 9.95 2.51
CA THR A 27 6.52 9.50 2.46
C THR A 27 7.44 10.50 3.17
N LEU A 28 7.31 11.80 2.89
CA LEU A 28 8.10 12.85 3.52
C LEU A 28 7.83 12.93 5.03
N HIS A 29 6.60 12.76 5.48
CA HIS A 29 6.26 12.67 6.91
C HIS A 29 6.90 11.46 7.58
N SER A 30 6.88 10.30 6.92
CA SER A 30 7.53 9.09 7.42
C SER A 30 9.04 9.31 7.58
N MET A 31 9.69 9.88 6.56
CA MET A 31 11.12 10.21 6.59
C MET A 31 11.46 11.23 7.68
N HIS A 32 10.70 12.33 7.76
CA HIS A 32 10.89 13.35 8.78
C HIS A 32 10.77 12.75 10.19
N ARG A 33 9.74 11.91 10.45
CA ARG A 33 9.59 11.21 11.74
C ARG A 33 10.80 10.33 12.04
N ALA A 34 11.29 9.57 11.06
CA ALA A 34 12.46 8.70 11.24
C ALA A 34 13.72 9.50 11.59
N ILE A 35 13.92 10.66 10.96
CA ILE A 35 15.07 11.54 11.22
C ILE A 35 15.01 12.13 12.63
N ILE A 36 13.89 12.76 13.01
CA ILE A 36 13.79 13.44 14.32
C ILE A 36 13.75 12.47 15.50
N ALA A 37 13.25 11.25 15.29
CA ALA A 37 13.17 10.23 16.33
C ALA A 37 14.40 9.30 16.34
N SER A 38 15.37 9.54 15.46
CA SER A 38 16.61 8.76 15.44
C SER A 38 17.37 8.94 16.76
N PRO A 39 17.79 7.86 17.43
CA PRO A 39 18.55 7.95 18.68
C PRO A 39 19.97 8.49 18.46
N GLU A 40 20.46 8.45 17.22
CA GLU A 40 21.76 8.95 16.80
C GLU A 40 21.62 9.89 15.59
N LYS A 41 22.62 10.75 15.39
CA LYS A 41 22.64 11.63 14.23
C LYS A 41 22.84 10.81 12.97
N LEU A 42 21.86 10.86 12.07
CA LEU A 42 21.98 10.24 10.75
C LEU A 42 23.09 10.91 9.93
N PRO A 43 23.81 10.15 9.07
CA PRO A 43 24.84 10.70 8.22
C PRO A 43 24.24 11.65 7.17
N ASP A 44 25.06 12.60 6.73
CA ASP A 44 24.71 13.47 5.61
C ASP A 44 24.65 12.64 4.31
N ILE A 45 23.55 12.77 3.57
CA ILE A 45 23.31 11.97 2.35
C ILE A 45 22.41 12.71 1.36
N GLU A 46 22.77 12.63 0.09
CA GLU A 46 21.88 12.97 -1.03
C GLU A 46 21.34 11.69 -1.67
N PHE A 47 20.03 11.66 -1.94
CA PHE A 47 19.34 10.52 -2.51
C PHE A 47 18.09 10.96 -3.26
N THR A 48 17.60 10.10 -4.14
CA THR A 48 16.34 10.26 -4.87
C THR A 48 15.35 9.17 -4.43
N PHE A 49 14.05 9.45 -4.54
CA PHE A 49 13.02 8.45 -4.33
C PHE A 49 11.87 8.64 -5.31
N ASN A 50 11.17 7.55 -5.62
CA ASN A 50 10.06 7.52 -6.55
C ASN A 50 8.76 7.18 -5.83
N ILE A 51 7.70 7.95 -6.11
CA ILE A 51 6.37 7.78 -5.52
C ILE A 51 5.38 7.02 -6.43
N ALA A 52 5.80 6.71 -7.65
CA ALA A 52 5.00 5.97 -8.62
C ALA A 52 5.13 4.46 -8.41
N ASP A 53 4.18 3.71 -8.96
CA ASP A 53 4.14 2.23 -8.86
C ASP A 53 5.33 1.58 -9.59
N LYS A 54 5.85 2.26 -10.64
CA LYS A 54 6.99 1.79 -11.45
C LYS A 54 8.16 2.75 -11.38
N VAL A 55 9.35 2.16 -11.46
CA VAL A 55 10.64 2.83 -11.36
C VAL A 55 11.45 2.51 -12.60
N ASP A 56 12.25 3.46 -13.08
CA ASP A 56 13.29 3.18 -14.08
C ASP A 56 14.47 2.44 -13.40
N PRO A 57 14.71 1.16 -13.73
CA PRO A 57 15.76 0.37 -13.06
C PRO A 57 17.19 0.80 -13.45
N SER A 58 17.35 1.69 -14.43
CA SER A 58 18.67 2.20 -14.85
C SER A 58 19.29 3.18 -13.85
N HIS A 59 18.51 3.70 -12.90
CA HIS A 59 18.96 4.67 -11.90
C HIS A 59 18.88 4.11 -10.47
N ILE A 60 19.83 4.52 -9.62
CA ILE A 60 19.78 4.21 -8.19
C ILE A 60 18.76 5.16 -7.54
N THR A 61 17.71 4.58 -6.96
CA THR A 61 16.63 5.35 -6.32
C THR A 61 15.89 4.50 -5.31
N TRP A 62 15.28 5.15 -4.33
CA TRP A 62 14.41 4.49 -3.36
C TRP A 62 12.98 4.36 -3.90
N ALA A 63 12.33 3.23 -3.65
CA ALA A 63 10.94 2.99 -4.05
C ALA A 63 10.22 2.03 -3.09
N PHE A 64 8.92 1.90 -3.26
CA PHE A 64 8.07 1.08 -2.38
C PHE A 64 8.11 -0.42 -2.70
N ALA A 65 8.39 -0.77 -3.96
CA ALA A 65 8.44 -2.15 -4.44
C ALA A 65 9.51 -2.29 -5.53
N ARG A 66 10.01 -3.52 -5.70
CA ARG A 66 10.97 -3.89 -6.76
C ARG A 66 10.87 -5.37 -7.08
N ARG A 67 11.34 -5.77 -8.28
CA ARG A 67 11.61 -7.18 -8.57
C ARG A 67 13.02 -7.56 -8.11
N ALA A 68 13.31 -8.85 -8.04
CA ALA A 68 14.61 -9.33 -7.56
C ALA A 68 15.77 -8.84 -8.44
N GLU A 69 15.53 -8.69 -9.74
CA GLU A 69 16.50 -8.21 -10.73
C GLU A 69 16.74 -6.68 -10.70
N ASP A 70 15.84 -5.90 -10.11
CA ASP A 70 15.91 -4.43 -10.06
C ASP A 70 16.84 -3.96 -8.92
N VAL A 71 18.11 -4.37 -8.98
CA VAL A 71 19.10 -4.20 -7.88
C VAL A 71 19.44 -2.75 -7.55
N ASN A 72 19.24 -1.83 -8.50
CA ASN A 72 19.44 -0.39 -8.31
C ASN A 72 18.26 0.28 -7.58
N THR A 73 17.12 -0.40 -7.46
CA THR A 73 15.97 0.12 -6.72
C THR A 73 16.08 -0.32 -5.27
N TRP A 74 16.22 0.63 -4.35
CA TRP A 74 16.33 0.36 -2.91
C TRP A 74 14.96 0.47 -2.26
N LEU A 75 14.60 -0.50 -1.43
CA LEU A 75 13.27 -0.52 -0.81
C LEU A 75 13.18 0.43 0.38
N MET A 76 12.10 1.21 0.43
CA MET A 76 11.72 2.02 1.58
C MET A 76 10.27 1.73 2.00
N PRO A 77 9.86 2.06 3.24
CA PRO A 77 8.49 1.90 3.67
C PRO A 77 7.50 2.66 2.76
N ASP A 78 6.37 2.00 2.47
CA ASP A 78 5.31 2.55 1.62
C ASP A 78 4.53 3.71 2.26
N PHE A 79 3.99 4.61 1.45
CA PHE A 79 3.17 5.73 1.90
C PHE A 79 1.92 5.28 2.68
N GLY A 80 1.39 4.09 2.40
CA GLY A 80 0.25 3.49 3.11
C GLY A 80 0.51 3.25 4.59
N PHE A 81 1.77 3.25 5.05
CA PHE A 81 2.06 3.25 6.48
C PHE A 81 1.56 4.51 7.20
N TRP A 82 1.43 5.62 6.46
CA TRP A 82 0.97 6.89 6.99
C TRP A 82 -0.46 7.22 6.56
N SER A 83 -0.74 7.18 5.25
CA SER A 83 -2.05 7.53 4.70
C SER A 83 -2.19 7.10 3.24
N TRP A 84 -3.38 6.62 2.85
CA TRP A 84 -3.75 6.43 1.46
C TRP A 84 -5.24 6.76 1.21
N PRO A 85 -5.57 8.06 1.15
CA PRO A 85 -6.96 8.51 1.18
C PRO A 85 -7.71 8.23 -0.12
N GLU A 86 -7.03 8.15 -1.26
CA GLU A 86 -7.68 7.97 -2.58
C GLU A 86 -8.50 6.68 -2.67
N PRO A 87 -8.03 5.51 -2.18
CA PRO A 87 -8.84 4.31 -2.08
C PRO A 87 -9.59 4.17 -0.75
N HIS A 88 -9.65 5.22 0.07
CA HIS A 88 -10.22 5.19 1.42
C HIS A 88 -9.53 4.20 2.37
N VAL A 89 -8.21 4.05 2.24
CA VAL A 89 -7.40 3.23 3.15
C VAL A 89 -6.80 4.12 4.22
N GLY A 90 -7.16 3.84 5.48
CA GLY A 90 -6.64 4.55 6.65
C GLY A 90 -5.13 4.35 6.85
N GLY A 91 -4.55 5.10 7.78
CA GLY A 91 -3.15 4.90 8.15
C GLY A 91 -2.94 3.53 8.81
N TYR A 92 -1.74 2.96 8.69
CA TYR A 92 -1.46 1.59 9.15
C TYR A 92 -1.81 1.33 10.63
N GLN A 93 -1.54 2.29 11.52
CA GLN A 93 -1.89 2.15 12.94
C GLN A 93 -3.40 2.15 13.17
N GLU A 94 -4.13 3.02 12.47
CA GLU A 94 -5.59 3.09 12.54
C GLU A 94 -6.22 1.78 12.03
N VAL A 95 -5.78 1.29 10.87
CA VAL A 95 -6.26 0.04 10.28
C VAL A 95 -6.00 -1.13 11.23
N ARG A 96 -4.80 -1.22 11.82
CA ARG A 96 -4.48 -2.28 12.80
C ARG A 96 -5.36 -2.23 14.04
N GLN A 97 -5.63 -1.03 14.55
CA GLN A 97 -6.50 -0.86 15.71
C GLN A 97 -7.92 -1.34 15.40
N LYS A 98 -8.49 -0.91 14.26
CA LYS A 98 -9.81 -1.37 13.80
C LYS A 98 -9.88 -2.87 13.57
N MET A 99 -8.81 -3.47 13.02
CA MET A 99 -8.72 -4.93 12.88
C MET A 99 -8.76 -5.63 14.23
N VAL A 100 -8.00 -5.17 15.22
CA VAL A 100 -8.00 -5.76 16.57
C VAL A 100 -9.37 -5.66 17.22
N GLU A 101 -10.00 -4.48 17.15
CA GLU A 101 -11.36 -4.26 17.68
C GLU A 101 -12.38 -5.18 17.03
N LEU A 102 -12.34 -5.31 15.69
CA LEU A 102 -13.24 -6.19 14.97
C LEU A 102 -12.99 -7.67 15.30
N GLU A 103 -11.75 -8.12 15.32
CA GLU A 103 -11.38 -9.51 15.66
C GLU A 103 -11.89 -9.92 17.04
N GLN A 104 -11.86 -9.00 18.02
CA GLN A 104 -12.40 -9.24 19.36
C GLN A 104 -13.92 -9.51 19.34
N THR A 105 -14.66 -8.95 18.38
CA THR A 105 -16.12 -9.18 18.25
C THR A 105 -16.47 -10.53 17.63
N LEU A 106 -15.53 -11.20 16.96
CA LEU A 106 -15.78 -12.45 16.25
C LEU A 106 -15.67 -13.68 17.19
N ASP A 107 -15.15 -13.51 18.41
CA ASP A 107 -14.90 -14.52 19.46
C ASP A 107 -13.96 -15.69 19.09
N SER A 108 -14.00 -16.18 17.84
CA SER A 108 -13.17 -17.27 17.34
C SER A 108 -13.11 -17.29 15.81
N PHE A 109 -12.07 -17.93 15.26
CA PHE A 109 -11.94 -18.16 13.82
C PHE A 109 -13.15 -18.87 13.19
N LYS A 110 -13.84 -19.73 13.94
CA LYS A 110 -14.99 -20.52 13.43
C LYS A 110 -16.21 -19.65 13.09
N HIS A 111 -16.29 -18.44 13.61
CA HIS A 111 -17.39 -17.50 13.33
C HIS A 111 -17.14 -16.63 12.07
N LYS A 112 -15.97 -16.73 11.46
CA LYS A 112 -15.67 -16.06 10.19
C LYS A 112 -16.41 -16.73 9.03
N GLU A 113 -16.66 -15.96 7.96
CA GLU A 113 -17.20 -16.49 6.72
C GLU A 113 -16.22 -17.45 6.06
N ALA A 114 -16.66 -18.67 5.79
CA ALA A 114 -15.88 -19.70 5.09
C ALA A 114 -15.82 -19.44 3.56
N LYS A 115 -15.38 -18.23 3.18
CA LYS A 115 -15.23 -17.77 1.80
C LYS A 115 -13.86 -17.14 1.58
N LEU A 116 -13.41 -17.18 0.32
CA LEU A 116 -12.28 -16.43 -0.19
C LEU A 116 -12.73 -15.01 -0.54
N VAL A 117 -12.23 -14.02 0.19
CA VAL A 117 -12.48 -12.60 -0.11
C VAL A 117 -11.35 -11.97 -0.92
N TRP A 118 -11.73 -11.14 -1.87
CA TRP A 118 -10.83 -10.24 -2.58
C TRP A 118 -11.57 -9.03 -3.12
N ARG A 119 -10.95 -7.85 -3.01
CA ARG A 119 -11.39 -6.60 -3.65
C ARG A 119 -10.19 -5.94 -4.31
N GLY A 120 -10.26 -5.67 -5.61
CA GLY A 120 -9.15 -5.00 -6.29
C GLY A 120 -9.47 -4.48 -7.69
N ASN A 121 -8.68 -3.49 -8.12
CA ASN A 121 -8.78 -2.93 -9.47
C ASN A 121 -8.11 -3.86 -10.48
N VAL A 122 -8.93 -4.51 -11.33
CA VAL A 122 -8.46 -5.45 -12.36
C VAL A 122 -7.51 -4.79 -13.35
N LYS A 123 -7.68 -3.50 -13.66
CA LYS A 123 -6.88 -2.79 -14.68
C LYS A 123 -5.38 -2.73 -14.37
N THR A 124 -5.00 -2.88 -13.10
CA THR A 124 -3.58 -2.82 -12.66
C THR A 124 -2.81 -4.10 -12.99
N ALA A 125 -3.46 -5.25 -13.02
CA ALA A 125 -2.88 -6.52 -13.43
C ALA A 125 -3.93 -7.37 -14.15
N PRO A 126 -4.34 -7.01 -15.39
CA PRO A 126 -5.54 -7.54 -16.04
C PRO A 126 -5.55 -9.05 -16.21
N ARG A 127 -4.39 -9.64 -16.54
CA ARG A 127 -4.26 -11.08 -16.71
C ARG A 127 -4.39 -11.80 -15.36
N LEU A 128 -3.50 -11.51 -14.40
CA LEU A 128 -3.48 -12.15 -13.09
C LEU A 128 -4.82 -12.03 -12.36
N ARG A 129 -5.37 -10.80 -12.28
CA ARG A 129 -6.62 -10.53 -11.55
C ARG A 129 -7.85 -11.02 -12.32
N GLY A 130 -7.78 -11.04 -13.66
CA GLY A 130 -8.81 -11.64 -14.50
C GLY A 130 -8.89 -13.17 -14.33
N ASP A 131 -7.73 -13.83 -14.29
CA ASP A 131 -7.64 -15.28 -14.06
C ASP A 131 -8.19 -15.66 -12.67
N LEU A 132 -7.90 -14.86 -11.63
CA LEU A 132 -8.48 -15.02 -10.29
C LEU A 132 -10.02 -14.93 -10.33
N LEU A 133 -10.57 -13.88 -10.97
CA LEU A 133 -12.01 -13.70 -11.10
C LEU A 133 -12.67 -14.86 -11.87
N ALA A 134 -12.05 -15.32 -12.94
CA ALA A 134 -12.55 -16.46 -13.71
C ALA A 134 -12.57 -17.74 -12.88
N ALA A 135 -11.49 -18.03 -12.14
CA ALA A 135 -11.40 -19.20 -11.27
C ALA A 135 -12.43 -19.19 -10.13
N ALA A 136 -12.73 -18.00 -9.60
CA ALA A 136 -13.65 -17.78 -8.49
C ALA A 136 -15.12 -17.60 -8.92
N SER A 137 -15.39 -17.52 -10.22
CA SER A 137 -16.73 -17.28 -10.77
C SER A 137 -17.70 -18.41 -10.45
N ASN A 138 -18.90 -18.05 -9.97
CA ASN A 138 -19.99 -18.98 -9.62
C ASN A 138 -19.58 -20.08 -8.62
N LYS A 139 -18.58 -19.82 -7.77
CA LYS A 139 -18.16 -20.76 -6.74
C LYS A 139 -18.82 -20.41 -5.40
N PRO A 140 -19.37 -21.40 -4.66
CA PRO A 140 -20.04 -21.13 -3.39
C PRO A 140 -19.08 -20.61 -2.30
N TRP A 141 -17.78 -20.87 -2.44
CA TRP A 141 -16.73 -20.39 -1.55
C TRP A 141 -16.22 -18.99 -1.91
N SER A 142 -16.71 -18.36 -2.98
CA SER A 142 -16.13 -17.11 -3.50
C SER A 142 -16.87 -15.88 -2.98
N ASP A 143 -16.10 -14.93 -2.47
CA ASP A 143 -16.45 -13.51 -2.38
C ASP A 143 -15.34 -12.67 -3.04
N VAL A 144 -14.97 -13.04 -4.26
CA VAL A 144 -13.96 -12.36 -5.07
C VAL A 144 -14.67 -11.40 -6.02
N GLN A 145 -14.46 -10.10 -5.86
CA GLN A 145 -15.16 -9.08 -6.65
C GLN A 145 -14.22 -7.94 -7.11
N PRO A 146 -14.39 -7.42 -8.33
CA PRO A 146 -13.60 -6.30 -8.82
C PRO A 146 -14.02 -4.98 -8.16
N LEU A 147 -13.06 -4.07 -8.00
CA LEU A 147 -13.34 -2.67 -7.68
C LEU A 147 -13.32 -1.82 -8.96
N HIS A 148 -14.36 -1.02 -9.14
CA HIS A 148 -14.52 -0.09 -10.26
C HIS A 148 -14.38 1.36 -9.77
N TRP A 149 -13.23 1.97 -10.06
CA TRP A 149 -12.97 3.38 -9.74
C TRP A 149 -13.59 4.33 -10.77
N PRO A 150 -14.01 5.55 -10.38
CA PRO A 150 -13.78 6.19 -9.07
C PRO A 150 -14.80 5.85 -7.98
N ASN A 151 -15.93 5.23 -8.31
CA ASN A 151 -17.03 4.98 -7.37
C ASN A 151 -17.24 3.47 -7.16
N PRO A 152 -16.44 2.82 -6.30
CA PRO A 152 -16.55 1.39 -6.07
C PRO A 152 -17.79 1.05 -5.22
N GLU A 153 -18.74 0.30 -5.80
CA GLU A 153 -19.94 -0.16 -5.08
C GLU A 153 -19.64 -1.23 -4.03
N ASN A 154 -18.65 -2.10 -4.31
CA ASN A 154 -18.27 -3.23 -3.46
C ASN A 154 -17.00 -2.97 -2.65
N LEU A 155 -16.70 -1.70 -2.34
CA LEU A 155 -15.55 -1.35 -1.51
C LEU A 155 -15.72 -1.98 -0.12
N LEU A 156 -14.75 -2.80 0.27
CA LEU A 156 -14.69 -3.41 1.58
C LEU A 156 -13.56 -2.73 2.37
N PRO A 157 -13.83 -2.10 3.53
CA PRO A 157 -12.78 -1.58 4.40
C PRO A 157 -11.76 -2.65 4.77
N MET A 158 -10.53 -2.24 5.07
CA MET A 158 -9.43 -3.17 5.30
C MET A 158 -9.69 -4.10 6.49
N GLU A 159 -10.23 -3.56 7.57
CA GLU A 159 -10.62 -4.31 8.76
C GLU A 159 -11.70 -5.34 8.46
N GLU A 160 -12.68 -5.03 7.62
CA GLU A 160 -13.80 -5.93 7.31
C GLU A 160 -13.36 -7.23 6.61
N HIS A 161 -12.17 -7.26 6.02
CA HIS A 161 -11.57 -8.51 5.51
C HIS A 161 -11.33 -9.54 6.63
N CYS A 162 -11.17 -9.10 7.89
CA CYS A 162 -11.07 -9.98 9.05
C CYS A 162 -12.32 -10.85 9.25
N ARG A 163 -13.48 -10.50 8.68
CA ARG A 163 -14.67 -11.36 8.78
C ARG A 163 -14.55 -12.67 8.00
N TYR A 164 -13.56 -12.79 7.12
CA TYR A 164 -13.40 -13.93 6.22
C TYR A 164 -12.28 -14.86 6.69
N MET A 165 -12.46 -16.17 6.47
CA MET A 165 -11.45 -17.18 6.78
C MET A 165 -10.27 -17.15 5.80
N PHE A 166 -10.52 -16.77 4.55
CA PHE A 166 -9.53 -16.84 3.48
C PHE A 166 -9.47 -15.49 2.75
N ILE A 167 -8.28 -14.90 2.68
CA ILE A 167 -8.05 -13.61 2.03
C ILE A 167 -7.07 -13.85 0.89
N ALA A 168 -7.44 -13.45 -0.33
CA ALA A 168 -6.51 -13.47 -1.46
C ALA A 168 -5.69 -12.18 -1.52
N HIS A 169 -4.43 -12.30 -1.91
CA HIS A 169 -3.58 -11.18 -2.27
C HIS A 169 -3.08 -11.37 -3.71
N THR A 170 -2.99 -10.28 -4.47
CA THR A 170 -2.48 -10.29 -5.84
C THR A 170 -1.62 -9.06 -6.06
N GLU A 171 -0.52 -9.21 -6.78
CA GLU A 171 0.27 -8.08 -7.26
C GLU A 171 -0.59 -7.10 -8.09
N GLY A 172 -0.10 -5.87 -8.16
CA GLY A 172 -0.69 -4.76 -8.90
C GLY A 172 0.14 -4.35 -10.10
N GLY A 173 0.06 -3.06 -10.43
CA GLY A 173 0.86 -2.42 -11.47
C GLY A 173 2.16 -1.86 -10.93
#